data_AF-A0A0F9WSE0-F1
#
_entry.id   AF-A0A0F9WSE0-F1
#
_cell.length_a   1.000
_cell.length_b   1.000
_cell.length_c   1.000
_cell.angle_alpha   90.00
_cell.angle_beta   90.00
_cell.angle_gamma   90.00
#
_symmetry.space_group_name_H-M   'P 1'
#
loop_
_entity.id
_entity.type
_entity.pdbx_description
1 polymer ?
#
loop_
_entity_poly.entity_id
_entity_poly.type
_entity_poly.pdbx_seq_one_letter_code
_entity_poly.pdbx_strand_id
1 'polypeptide(L)'
;MFEESLGKLLNIIQSEDCYKIQIISREDIKTFIKFLDYNNITFYLHSWNASSDSPNDIHIYTSLKNLNLNHKKIILYSNIYNINFVQYVFTPTYTDKLMFYKSYKNSKKVIDTYNTYTIHELYNKICIQESIIEKYVEIFFDYYEVLLLYAVSKYSDIFKILSCVQGIDEKIQNLFLLKLKLNGLVDKEIVLHKNNAYKLNVSIQTLAKICNKAELNIFA
;
A
#
# COMPACT_ATOMS: atom_id res chain seq x y z
N MET A 1 12.29 -21.37 4.45
CA MET A 1 13.71 -21.06 4.71
C MET A 1 13.98 -19.56 4.95
N PHE A 2 13.14 -18.63 4.47
CA PHE A 2 13.36 -17.18 4.65
C PHE A 2 12.78 -16.58 5.96
N GLU A 3 11.80 -17.22 6.60
CA GLU A 3 11.20 -16.71 7.85
C GLU A 3 12.17 -16.68 9.05
N GLU A 4 13.25 -17.47 9.02
CA GLU A 4 14.27 -17.47 10.07
C GLU A 4 15.23 -16.26 10.00
N SER A 5 15.28 -15.52 8.90
CA SER A 5 16.36 -14.54 8.68
C SER A 5 16.21 -13.26 9.51
N LEU A 6 14.98 -12.75 9.68
CA LEU A 6 14.73 -11.52 10.42
C LEU A 6 14.86 -11.70 11.93
N GLY A 7 14.39 -12.84 12.47
CA GLY A 7 14.61 -13.19 13.87
C GLY A 7 16.09 -13.33 14.19
N LYS A 8 16.88 -13.97 13.31
CA LYS A 8 18.34 -14.05 13.44
C LYS A 8 19.00 -12.67 13.37
N LEU A 9 18.56 -11.80 12.46
CA LEU A 9 19.07 -10.43 12.37
C LEU A 9 18.80 -9.64 13.66
N LEU A 10 17.57 -9.70 14.19
CA LEU A 10 17.21 -9.03 15.44
C LEU A 10 18.05 -9.55 16.61
N ASN A 11 18.20 -10.87 16.71
CA ASN A 11 19.05 -11.48 17.74
C ASN A 11 20.47 -10.91 17.66
N ILE A 12 21.10 -10.91 16.48
CA ILE A 12 22.45 -10.36 16.31
C ILE A 12 22.52 -8.89 16.73
N ILE A 13 21.55 -8.07 16.30
CA ILE A 13 21.53 -6.64 16.62
C ILE A 13 21.43 -6.42 18.15
N GLN A 14 20.68 -7.25 18.86
CA GLN A 14 20.43 -7.12 20.29
C GLN A 14 21.49 -7.77 21.18
N SER A 15 22.06 -8.90 20.77
CA SER A 15 22.95 -9.72 21.61
C SER A 15 24.43 -9.54 21.34
N GLU A 16 24.82 -9.12 20.13
CA GLU A 16 26.22 -9.05 19.74
C GLU A 16 26.83 -7.67 20.03
N ASP A 17 28.06 -7.68 20.55
CA ASP A 17 28.81 -6.46 20.87
C ASP A 17 29.48 -5.84 19.64
N CYS A 18 29.75 -6.65 18.60
CA CYS A 18 30.43 -6.23 17.38
C CYS A 18 29.85 -6.96 16.16
N TYR A 19 29.48 -6.22 15.11
CA TYR A 19 29.04 -6.80 13.84
C TYR A 19 29.17 -5.82 12.66
N LYS A 20 29.31 -6.39 11.47
CA LYS A 20 29.23 -5.69 10.18
C LYS A 20 28.23 -6.42 9.30
N ILE A 21 27.02 -5.89 9.24
CA ILE A 21 25.89 -6.49 8.51
C ILE A 21 25.58 -5.65 7.27
N GLN A 22 25.41 -6.31 6.12
CA GLN A 22 24.84 -5.71 4.93
C GLN A 22 23.39 -6.14 4.79
N ILE A 23 22.48 -5.17 4.66
CA ILE A 23 21.08 -5.40 4.37
C ILE A 23 20.84 -5.24 2.87
N ILE A 24 20.37 -6.33 2.25
CA ILE A 24 19.92 -6.38 0.85
C ILE A 24 18.40 -6.42 0.87
N SER A 25 17.76 -5.55 0.10
CA SER A 25 16.31 -5.35 0.18
C SER A 25 15.72 -4.79 -1.11
N ARG A 26 14.47 -5.18 -1.38
CA ARG A 26 13.60 -4.50 -2.37
C ARG A 26 12.82 -3.34 -1.77
N GLU A 27 12.80 -3.23 -0.44
CA GLU A 27 12.17 -2.13 0.28
C GLU A 27 13.08 -0.89 0.30
N ASP A 28 12.48 0.27 0.53
CA ASP A 28 13.26 1.47 0.87
C ASP A 28 13.83 1.38 2.29
N ILE A 29 14.85 2.20 2.57
CA ILE A 29 15.45 2.26 3.91
C ILE A 29 14.45 2.74 4.98
N LYS A 30 13.44 3.53 4.60
CA LYS A 30 12.44 4.03 5.55
C LYS A 30 11.65 2.88 6.16
N THR A 31 11.42 1.83 5.38
CA THR A 31 10.78 0.60 5.81
C THR A 31 11.67 -0.13 6.82
N PHE A 32 12.96 -0.25 6.54
CA PHE A 32 13.90 -0.86 7.49
C PHE A 32 14.01 -0.06 8.80
N ILE A 33 14.04 1.27 8.74
CA ILE A 33 14.03 2.16 9.91
C ILE A 33 12.78 1.92 10.77
N LYS A 34 11.59 1.93 10.16
CA LYS A 34 10.33 1.66 10.89
C LYS A 34 10.32 0.27 11.54
N PHE A 35 10.92 -0.72 10.90
CA PHE A 35 11.10 -2.05 11.46
C PHE A 35 11.99 -2.02 12.71
N LEU A 36 13.11 -1.28 12.68
CA LEU A 36 13.98 -1.12 13.85
C LEU A 36 13.27 -0.35 14.98
N ASP A 37 12.57 0.74 14.66
CA ASP A 37 11.81 1.54 15.63
C ASP A 37 10.77 0.68 16.36
N TYR A 38 10.04 -0.17 15.63
CA TYR A 38 9.06 -1.07 16.22
C TYR A 38 9.67 -2.10 17.18
N ASN A 39 10.89 -2.55 16.88
CA ASN A 39 11.64 -3.45 17.74
C ASN A 39 12.41 -2.71 18.84
N ASN A 40 12.16 -1.40 19.03
CA ASN A 40 12.82 -0.54 20.01
C ASN A 40 14.35 -0.54 19.89
N ILE A 41 14.87 -0.63 18.66
CA ILE A 41 16.31 -0.61 18.40
C ILE A 41 16.74 0.84 18.19
N THR A 42 17.64 1.33 19.05
CA THR A 42 18.25 2.66 18.90
C THR A 42 19.41 2.61 17.90
N PHE A 43 19.45 3.53 16.95
CA PHE A 43 20.49 3.57 15.92
C PHE A 43 20.77 5.00 15.45
N TYR A 44 21.88 5.15 14.72
CA TYR A 44 22.30 6.38 14.06
C TYR A 44 22.37 6.18 12.55
N LEU A 45 21.62 7.01 11.82
CA LEU A 45 21.56 6.95 10.36
C LEU A 45 22.48 8.00 9.72
N HIS A 46 23.55 7.56 9.07
CA HIS A 46 24.58 8.41 8.45
C HIS A 46 24.17 9.05 7.10
N SER A 47 22.87 9.23 6.86
CA SER A 47 22.34 10.01 5.73
C SER A 47 21.72 11.34 6.12
N TRP A 48 21.42 11.53 7.41
CA TRP A 48 20.83 12.73 7.98
C TRP A 48 21.75 13.20 9.10
N ASN A 49 22.19 14.46 9.07
CA ASN A 49 23.12 15.17 9.97
C ASN A 49 23.01 14.84 11.49
N ALA A 50 23.30 13.60 11.89
CA ALA A 50 23.25 13.11 13.25
C ALA A 50 24.67 12.72 13.65
N SER A 51 25.30 13.57 14.46
CA SER A 51 26.59 13.31 15.08
C SER A 51 26.36 12.51 16.36
N SER A 52 26.50 11.18 16.29
CA SER A 52 26.92 10.40 17.47
C SER A 52 28.33 9.89 17.24
N ASP A 53 29.15 10.12 18.26
CA ASP A 53 30.54 9.72 18.34
C ASP A 53 30.74 8.44 19.18
N SER A 54 29.67 7.79 19.68
CA SER A 54 29.80 6.58 20.50
C SER A 54 30.05 5.35 19.61
N PRO A 55 31.21 4.67 19.72
CA PRO A 55 31.56 3.53 18.87
C PRO A 55 30.76 2.26 19.16
N ASN A 56 29.99 2.24 20.26
CA ASN A 56 29.14 1.12 20.66
C ASN A 56 27.71 1.23 20.10
N ASP A 57 27.35 2.37 19.51
CA ASP A 57 26.02 2.57 18.97
C ASP A 57 25.89 1.87 17.61
N ILE A 58 24.65 1.58 17.22
CA ILE A 58 24.37 0.96 15.92
C ILE A 58 24.42 2.06 14.85
N HIS A 59 25.37 1.96 13.93
CA HIS A 59 25.51 2.92 12.84
C HIS A 59 25.02 2.34 11.51
N ILE A 60 24.04 3.00 10.91
CA ILE A 60 23.42 2.62 9.64
C ILE A 60 23.96 3.53 8.53
N TYR A 61 24.49 2.92 7.48
CA TYR A 61 25.01 3.60 6.29
C TYR A 61 24.20 3.20 5.05
N THR A 62 23.96 4.15 4.16
CA THR A 62 23.30 3.91 2.86
C THR A 62 24.29 3.85 1.70
N SER A 63 25.56 4.17 1.96
CA SER A 63 26.62 4.26 0.98
C SER A 63 27.97 4.01 1.63
N LEU A 64 28.90 3.48 0.85
CA LEU A 64 30.28 3.22 1.27
C LEU A 64 31.12 4.49 1.38
N LYS A 65 30.69 5.61 0.76
CA LYS A 65 31.51 6.83 0.63
C LYS A 65 31.95 7.41 1.97
N ASN A 66 31.13 7.29 3.01
CA ASN A 66 31.37 7.87 4.34
C ASN A 66 31.46 6.80 5.44
N LEU A 67 31.77 5.56 5.07
CA LEU A 67 31.78 4.44 6.00
C LEU A 67 32.97 4.55 6.96
N ASN A 68 32.69 4.75 8.25
CA ASN A 68 33.72 4.64 9.30
C ASN A 68 33.80 3.19 9.78
N LEU A 69 34.88 2.50 9.41
CA LEU A 69 35.10 1.09 9.75
C LEU A 69 35.49 0.86 11.23
N ASN A 70 35.75 1.93 12.00
CA ASN A 70 36.12 1.86 13.41
C ASN A 70 34.92 1.64 14.34
N HIS A 71 33.69 1.86 13.87
CA HIS A 71 32.49 1.54 14.63
C HIS A 71 32.35 0.03 14.82
N LYS A 72 31.93 -0.39 16.01
CA LYS A 72 31.79 -1.82 16.33
C LYS A 72 30.54 -2.44 15.74
N LYS A 73 29.44 -1.68 15.67
CA LYS A 73 28.12 -2.13 15.21
C LYS A 73 27.72 -1.36 13.95
N ILE A 74 27.92 -1.99 12.80
CA ILE A 74 27.69 -1.35 11.50
C ILE A 74 26.62 -2.12 10.73
N ILE A 75 25.63 -1.38 10.22
CA ILE A 75 24.66 -1.85 9.24
C ILE A 75 24.83 -1.05 7.94
N LEU A 76 25.13 -1.73 6.84
CA LEU A 76 25.15 -1.16 5.50
C LEU A 76 23.85 -1.52 4.78
N TYR A 77 22.96 -0.56 4.59
CA TYR A 77 21.77 -0.72 3.77
C TYR A 77 22.11 -0.42 2.30
N SER A 78 22.47 -1.47 1.55
CA SER A 78 22.87 -1.33 0.16
C SER A 78 22.73 -2.67 -0.57
N ASN A 79 22.25 -2.60 -1.82
CA ASN A 79 22.19 -3.77 -2.70
C ASN A 79 23.51 -4.01 -3.46
N ILE A 80 24.53 -3.15 -3.28
CA ILE A 80 25.86 -3.33 -3.88
C ILE A 80 26.67 -4.24 -2.97
N TYR A 81 27.04 -5.43 -3.45
CA TYR A 81 27.82 -6.41 -2.72
C TYR A 81 29.09 -5.81 -2.08
N ASN A 82 29.33 -6.12 -0.81
CA ASN A 82 30.56 -5.78 -0.12
C ASN A 82 31.09 -6.98 0.68
N ILE A 83 32.31 -7.41 0.37
CA ILE A 83 32.94 -8.60 0.98
C ILE A 83 33.22 -8.44 2.48
N ASN A 84 33.29 -7.21 3.00
CA ASN A 84 33.59 -6.94 4.41
C ASN A 84 32.35 -7.04 5.33
N PHE A 85 31.19 -7.41 4.78
CA PHE A 85 29.92 -7.43 5.50
C PHE A 85 29.22 -8.78 5.35
N VAL A 86 28.61 -9.25 6.44
CA VAL A 86 27.73 -10.42 6.40
C VAL A 86 26.38 -10.02 5.83
N GLN A 87 25.92 -10.72 4.80
CA GLN A 87 24.74 -10.33 4.05
C GLN A 87 23.46 -10.91 4.67
N TYR A 88 22.46 -10.04 4.79
CA TYR A 88 21.11 -10.38 5.23
C TYR A 88 20.10 -9.83 4.22
N VAL A 89 19.24 -10.72 3.74
CA VAL A 89 18.12 -10.32 2.88
C VAL A 89 16.96 -9.90 3.77
N PHE A 90 16.63 -8.62 3.73
CA PHE A 90 15.45 -8.07 4.39
C PHE A 90 14.24 -8.28 3.50
N THR A 91 13.35 -9.17 3.94
CA THR A 91 12.07 -9.45 3.29
C THR A 91 10.99 -9.41 4.35
N PRO A 92 10.18 -8.34 4.43
CA PRO A 92 9.12 -8.24 5.42
C PRO A 92 8.18 -9.45 5.34
N THR A 93 7.94 -10.06 6.49
CA THR A 93 6.97 -11.15 6.61
C THR A 93 5.54 -10.63 6.44
N TYR A 94 4.58 -11.56 6.30
CA TYR A 94 3.16 -11.20 6.32
C TYR A 94 2.77 -10.42 7.59
N THR A 95 3.30 -10.85 8.75
CA THR A 95 3.08 -10.19 10.03
C THR A 95 3.64 -8.78 10.05
N ASP A 96 4.84 -8.57 9.50
CA ASP A 96 5.44 -7.25 9.36
C ASP A 96 4.57 -6.35 8.47
N LYS A 97 4.13 -6.85 7.31
CA LYS A 97 3.24 -6.10 6.41
C LYS A 97 1.95 -5.68 7.10
N LEU A 98 1.32 -6.55 7.89
CA LEU A 98 0.12 -6.21 8.65
C LEU A 98 0.40 -5.13 9.69
N MET A 99 1.55 -5.20 10.36
CA MET A 99 1.96 -4.23 11.35
C MET A 99 2.13 -2.82 10.74
N PHE A 100 2.74 -2.71 9.55
CA PHE A 100 2.88 -1.45 8.83
C PHE A 100 1.55 -0.79 8.47
N TYR A 101 0.50 -1.58 8.23
CA TYR A 101 -0.81 -1.11 7.79
C TYR A 101 -1.93 -1.33 8.82
N LYS A 102 -1.58 -1.57 10.08
CA LYS A 102 -2.55 -1.91 11.14
C LYS A 102 -3.67 -0.88 11.31
N SER A 103 -3.38 0.40 11.02
CA SER A 103 -4.35 1.50 11.10
C SER A 103 -5.39 1.51 9.96
N TYR A 104 -5.15 0.78 8.87
CA TYR A 104 -6.01 0.77 7.69
C TYR A 104 -6.98 -0.41 7.75
N LYS A 105 -8.28 -0.14 7.58
CA LYS A 105 -9.35 -1.13 7.78
C LYS A 105 -9.27 -2.30 6.80
N ASN A 106 -8.77 -2.05 5.59
CA ASN A 106 -8.69 -3.04 4.52
C ASN A 106 -7.32 -3.70 4.36
N SER A 107 -6.35 -3.36 5.21
CA SER A 107 -4.96 -3.81 5.12
C SER A 107 -4.84 -5.33 4.97
N LYS A 108 -5.52 -6.10 5.84
CA LYS A 108 -5.47 -7.56 5.83
C LYS A 108 -5.86 -8.15 4.47
N LYS A 109 -7.02 -7.75 3.94
CA LYS A 109 -7.54 -8.25 2.67
C LYS A 109 -6.61 -7.90 1.49
N VAL A 110 -6.05 -6.69 1.50
CA VAL A 110 -5.12 -6.25 0.45
C VAL A 110 -3.83 -7.05 0.53
N ILE A 111 -3.25 -7.25 1.71
CA ILE A 111 -2.04 -8.05 1.91
C ILE A 111 -2.28 -9.52 1.51
N ASP A 112 -3.44 -10.09 1.86
CA ASP A 112 -3.82 -11.45 1.44
C ASP A 112 -3.86 -11.58 -0.08
N THR A 113 -4.35 -10.55 -0.78
CA THR A 113 -4.50 -10.53 -2.25
C THR A 113 -3.16 -10.30 -2.95
N TYR A 114 -2.29 -9.46 -2.37
CA TYR A 114 -1.02 -9.03 -2.95
C TYR A 114 0.16 -9.48 -2.07
N ASN A 115 0.18 -10.75 -1.68
CA ASN A 115 1.12 -11.28 -0.68
C ASN A 115 2.60 -11.16 -1.08
N THR A 116 2.91 -11.10 -2.39
CA THR A 116 4.27 -10.95 -2.92
C THR A 116 4.76 -9.50 -2.99
N TYR A 117 3.87 -8.52 -2.79
CA TYR A 117 4.19 -7.10 -2.96
C TYR A 117 5.04 -6.61 -1.79
N THR A 118 5.93 -5.66 -2.07
CA THR A 118 6.67 -4.91 -1.05
C THR A 118 5.72 -4.06 -0.21
N ILE A 119 6.16 -3.63 0.97
CA ILE A 119 5.42 -2.68 1.79
C ILE A 119 5.13 -1.43 0.94
N HIS A 120 6.13 -0.87 0.25
CA HIS A 120 5.91 0.30 -0.59
C HIS A 120 4.84 0.07 -1.69
N GLU A 121 4.85 -1.08 -2.36
CA GLU A 121 3.85 -1.42 -3.38
C GLU A 121 2.43 -1.57 -2.78
N LEU A 122 2.34 -2.11 -1.55
CA LEU A 122 1.09 -2.22 -0.80
C LEU A 122 0.54 -0.86 -0.35
N TYR A 123 1.40 0.11 -0.06
CA TYR A 123 1.00 1.47 0.32
C TYR A 123 0.01 2.04 -0.70
N ASN A 124 0.31 1.90 -1.98
CA ASN A 124 -0.56 2.39 -3.04
C ASN A 124 -1.90 1.65 -3.03
N LYS A 125 -1.93 0.34 -2.79
CA LYS A 125 -3.21 -0.41 -2.77
C LYS A 125 -4.05 -0.15 -1.52
N ILE A 126 -3.42 0.19 -0.39
CA ILE A 126 -4.10 0.41 0.89
C ILE A 126 -4.51 1.88 1.06
N CYS A 127 -3.59 2.82 0.83
CA CYS A 127 -3.79 4.24 1.09
C CYS A 127 -4.52 4.97 -0.05
N ILE A 128 -4.35 4.53 -1.30
CA ILE A 128 -5.09 5.11 -2.43
C ILE A 128 -6.56 4.69 -2.34
N GLN A 129 -6.85 3.43 -1.95
CA GLN A 129 -8.24 3.02 -1.75
C GLN A 129 -8.96 3.87 -0.69
N GLU A 130 -8.33 4.24 0.42
CA GLU A 130 -8.99 5.10 1.42
C GLU A 130 -8.99 6.58 1.00
N SER A 131 -7.91 7.13 0.41
CA SER A 131 -7.80 8.56 0.10
C SER A 131 -8.45 9.00 -1.23
N ILE A 132 -8.48 8.14 -2.26
CA ILE A 132 -9.20 8.42 -3.51
C ILE A 132 -10.70 8.33 -3.25
N ILE A 133 -11.17 7.30 -2.54
CA ILE A 133 -12.60 7.14 -2.33
C ILE A 133 -13.17 8.34 -1.53
N GLU A 134 -12.48 8.84 -0.50
CA GLU A 134 -12.94 10.02 0.23
C GLU A 134 -12.81 11.33 -0.57
N LYS A 135 -11.71 11.55 -1.31
CA LYS A 135 -11.57 12.75 -2.17
C LYS A 135 -12.54 12.81 -3.34
N TYR A 136 -12.89 11.68 -3.95
CA TYR A 136 -13.81 11.67 -5.09
C TYR A 136 -15.28 11.77 -4.65
N VAL A 137 -15.64 11.24 -3.47
CA VAL A 137 -16.98 11.44 -2.87
C VAL A 137 -17.28 12.91 -2.64
N GLU A 138 -16.26 13.71 -2.31
CA GLU A 138 -16.45 15.14 -2.08
C GLU A 138 -16.57 15.97 -3.37
N ILE A 139 -16.11 15.52 -4.54
CA ILE A 139 -15.89 16.48 -5.64
C ILE A 139 -16.51 16.15 -7.02
N PHE A 140 -16.60 14.91 -7.54
CA PHE A 140 -16.98 14.77 -8.98
C PHE A 140 -17.64 13.43 -9.37
N PHE A 141 -18.93 13.25 -9.10
CA PHE A 141 -19.76 12.30 -9.84
C PHE A 141 -20.89 13.04 -10.54
N ASP A 142 -20.96 12.91 -11.86
CA ASP A 142 -22.13 13.38 -12.60
C ASP A 142 -23.31 12.40 -12.47
N TYR A 143 -24.49 12.87 -12.88
CA TYR A 143 -25.72 12.08 -12.82
C TYR A 143 -25.60 10.68 -13.42
N TYR A 144 -24.93 10.54 -14.57
CA TYR A 144 -24.76 9.26 -15.25
C TYR A 144 -23.84 8.33 -14.47
N GLU A 145 -22.75 8.86 -13.93
CA GLU A 145 -21.83 8.08 -13.08
C GLU A 145 -22.55 7.57 -11.82
N VAL A 146 -23.41 8.36 -11.19
CA VAL A 146 -24.17 7.93 -10.01
C VAL A 146 -25.15 6.81 -10.36
N LEU A 147 -25.90 6.93 -11.46
CA LEU A 147 -26.79 5.86 -11.93
C LEU A 147 -26.04 4.58 -12.25
N LEU A 148 -24.86 4.68 -12.87
CA LEU A 148 -24.01 3.53 -13.16
C LEU A 148 -23.50 2.87 -11.88
N LEU A 149 -23.05 3.64 -10.89
CA LEU A 149 -22.62 3.09 -9.60
C LEU A 149 -23.75 2.36 -8.88
N TYR A 150 -24.96 2.92 -8.91
CA TYR A 150 -26.14 2.24 -8.40
C TYR A 150 -26.43 0.93 -9.16
N ALA A 151 -26.43 0.95 -10.49
CA ALA A 151 -26.67 -0.23 -11.30
C ALA A 151 -25.61 -1.33 -11.09
N VAL A 152 -24.33 -0.96 -10.99
CA VAL A 152 -23.22 -1.89 -10.68
C VAL A 152 -23.32 -2.48 -9.27
N SER A 153 -23.99 -1.79 -8.34
CA SER A 153 -24.28 -2.34 -7.00
C SER A 153 -25.25 -3.53 -7.04
N LYS A 154 -26.07 -3.62 -8.09
CA LYS A 154 -27.12 -4.63 -8.26
C LYS A 154 -26.75 -5.70 -9.28
N TYR A 155 -26.01 -5.33 -10.32
CA TYR A 155 -25.71 -6.18 -11.46
C TYR A 155 -24.23 -6.13 -11.82
N SER A 156 -23.70 -7.28 -12.26
CA SER A 156 -22.30 -7.39 -12.71
C SER A 156 -22.16 -7.43 -14.24
N ASP A 157 -23.23 -7.77 -14.96
CA ASP A 157 -23.24 -7.86 -16.42
C ASP A 157 -23.53 -6.50 -17.06
N ILE A 158 -22.76 -6.13 -18.10
CA ILE A 158 -22.85 -4.82 -18.74
C ILE A 158 -24.24 -4.53 -19.32
N PHE A 159 -24.90 -5.52 -19.93
CA PHE A 159 -26.21 -5.30 -20.52
C PHE A 159 -27.24 -5.04 -19.43
N LYS A 160 -27.21 -5.81 -18.34
CA LYS A 160 -28.08 -5.57 -17.18
C LYS A 160 -27.83 -4.22 -16.51
N ILE A 161 -26.56 -3.80 -16.41
CA ILE A 161 -26.19 -2.48 -15.86
C ILE A 161 -26.80 -1.37 -16.72
N LEU A 162 -26.62 -1.43 -18.04
CA LEU A 162 -27.14 -0.40 -18.96
C LEU A 162 -28.66 -0.38 -18.97
N SER A 163 -29.32 -1.54 -19.02
CA SER A 163 -30.79 -1.63 -18.95
C SER A 163 -31.33 -1.12 -17.61
N CYS A 164 -30.62 -1.33 -16.51
CA CYS A 164 -31.00 -0.75 -15.21
C CYS A 164 -30.98 0.78 -15.23
N VAL A 165 -29.95 1.39 -15.83
CA VAL A 165 -29.86 2.85 -15.95
C VAL A 165 -31.00 3.40 -16.81
N GLN A 166 -31.30 2.76 -17.94
CA GLN A 166 -32.41 3.16 -18.82
C GLN A 166 -33.78 2.95 -18.17
N GLY A 167 -33.93 1.94 -17.31
CA GLY A 167 -35.16 1.74 -16.54
C GLY A 167 -35.37 2.79 -15.45
N ILE A 168 -34.32 3.50 -15.03
CA ILE A 168 -34.42 4.62 -14.08
C ILE A 168 -34.74 5.92 -14.83
N ASP A 169 -34.08 6.17 -15.96
CA ASP A 169 -34.37 7.31 -16.83
C ASP A 169 -34.40 6.89 -18.30
N GLU A 170 -35.62 6.75 -18.82
CA GLU A 170 -35.91 6.32 -20.19
C GLU A 170 -35.40 7.34 -21.25
N LYS A 171 -35.12 8.58 -20.85
CA LYS A 171 -34.57 9.60 -21.75
C LYS A 171 -33.11 9.34 -22.10
N ILE A 172 -32.42 8.47 -21.35
CA ILE A 172 -31.04 8.11 -21.61
C ILE A 172 -30.97 7.10 -22.77
N GLN A 173 -30.82 7.62 -23.98
CA GLN A 173 -30.68 6.80 -25.19
C GLN A 173 -29.22 6.55 -25.60
N ASN A 174 -28.28 7.38 -25.12
CA ASN A 174 -26.88 7.29 -25.53
C ASN A 174 -26.11 6.22 -24.72
N LEU A 175 -26.23 4.97 -25.14
CA LEU A 175 -25.53 3.83 -24.54
C LEU A 175 -24.00 3.93 -24.65
N PHE A 176 -23.49 4.59 -25.70
CA PHE A 176 -22.05 4.78 -25.89
C PHE A 176 -21.47 5.70 -24.81
N LEU A 177 -22.17 6.79 -24.48
CA LEU A 177 -21.79 7.67 -23.38
C LEU A 177 -21.76 6.93 -22.04
N LEU A 178 -22.77 6.10 -21.75
CA LEU A 178 -22.79 5.29 -20.52
C LEU A 178 -21.60 4.33 -20.42
N LYS A 179 -21.23 3.68 -21.54
CA LYS A 179 -20.04 2.81 -21.58
C LYS A 179 -18.75 3.59 -21.34
N LEU A 180 -18.61 4.77 -21.94
CA LEU A 180 -17.45 5.64 -21.69
C LEU A 180 -17.37 6.06 -20.22
N LYS A 181 -18.49 6.44 -19.61
CA LYS A 181 -18.55 6.80 -18.19
C LYS A 181 -18.23 5.62 -17.29
N LEU A 182 -18.74 4.43 -17.61
CA LEU A 182 -18.43 3.21 -16.87
C LEU A 182 -16.93 2.86 -16.95
N ASN A 183 -16.30 3.01 -18.12
CA ASN A 183 -14.85 2.84 -18.25
C ASN A 183 -14.09 3.90 -17.45
N GLY A 184 -14.55 5.15 -17.45
CA GLY A 184 -13.98 6.20 -16.59
C GLY A 184 -14.06 5.86 -15.10
N LEU A 185 -15.13 5.20 -14.65
CA LEU A 185 -15.25 4.68 -13.27
C LEU A 185 -14.28 3.52 -12.99
N VAL A 186 -13.93 2.73 -14.02
CA VAL A 186 -12.90 1.69 -13.93
C VAL A 186 -11.50 2.31 -13.83
N ASP A 187 -11.21 3.31 -14.66
CA ASP A 187 -9.93 4.04 -14.65
C ASP A 187 -9.71 4.77 -13.32
N LYS A 188 -10.79 5.28 -12.70
CA LYS A 188 -10.78 5.86 -11.34
C LYS A 188 -10.63 4.81 -10.22
N GLU A 189 -10.55 3.53 -10.56
CA GLU A 189 -10.53 2.38 -9.62
C GLU A 189 -11.75 2.29 -8.68
N ILE A 190 -12.89 2.90 -9.05
CA ILE A 190 -14.15 2.87 -8.27
C ILE A 190 -14.97 1.63 -8.62
N VAL A 191 -14.87 1.19 -9.87
CA VAL A 191 -15.45 -0.06 -10.37
C VAL A 191 -14.31 -0.97 -10.83
N LEU A 192 -14.35 -2.23 -10.42
CA LEU A 192 -13.46 -3.26 -10.95
C LEU A 192 -14.11 -3.89 -12.17
N HIS A 193 -13.32 -4.13 -13.22
CA HIS A 193 -13.73 -4.90 -14.38
C HIS A 193 -12.81 -6.11 -14.56
N LYS A 194 -13.37 -7.33 -14.48
CA LYS A 194 -12.62 -8.57 -14.67
C LYS A 194 -13.51 -9.62 -15.35
N ASN A 195 -13.00 -10.28 -16.39
CA ASN A 195 -13.70 -11.36 -17.10
C ASN A 195 -15.12 -10.98 -17.55
N ASN A 196 -15.30 -9.79 -18.15
CA ASN A 196 -16.61 -9.23 -18.55
C ASN A 196 -17.62 -9.00 -17.41
N ALA A 197 -17.15 -8.97 -16.16
CA ALA A 197 -17.97 -8.64 -15.00
C ALA A 197 -17.49 -7.35 -14.34
N TYR A 198 -18.45 -6.51 -13.95
CA TYR A 198 -18.23 -5.26 -13.23
C TYR A 198 -18.59 -5.45 -11.74
N LYS A 199 -17.82 -4.83 -10.85
CA LYS A 199 -18.07 -4.87 -9.40
C LYS A 199 -17.65 -3.57 -8.75
N LEU A 200 -18.43 -3.09 -7.78
CA LEU A 200 -18.02 -1.95 -6.97
C LEU A 200 -16.73 -2.24 -6.19
N ASN A 201 -15.82 -1.28 -6.21
CA ASN A 201 -14.61 -1.25 -5.40
C ASN A 201 -14.72 -0.28 -4.21
N VAL A 202 -15.94 0.17 -3.91
CA VAL A 202 -16.25 1.10 -2.82
C VAL A 202 -17.17 0.43 -1.81
N SER A 203 -17.17 0.94 -0.57
CA SER A 203 -18.11 0.46 0.46
C SER A 203 -19.55 0.89 0.14
N ILE A 204 -20.54 0.14 0.62
CA ILE A 204 -21.96 0.52 0.50
C ILE A 204 -22.22 1.88 1.17
N GLN A 205 -21.54 2.17 2.29
CA GLN A 205 -21.67 3.45 3.00
C GLN A 205 -21.16 4.62 2.14
N THR A 206 -20.07 4.41 1.42
CA THR A 206 -19.54 5.37 0.44
C THR A 206 -20.54 5.58 -0.70
N LEU A 207 -21.08 4.51 -1.26
CA LEU A 207 -22.08 4.59 -2.32
C LEU A 207 -23.32 5.39 -1.86
N ALA A 208 -23.80 5.13 -0.65
CA ALA A 208 -24.92 5.88 -0.07
C ALA A 208 -24.63 7.38 0.04
N LYS A 209 -23.42 7.76 0.46
CA LYS A 209 -22.99 9.18 0.49
C LYS A 209 -23.01 9.81 -0.92
N ILE A 210 -22.53 9.08 -1.93
CA ILE A 210 -22.52 9.55 -3.33
C ILE A 210 -23.96 9.76 -3.83
N CYS A 211 -24.85 8.78 -3.63
CA CYS A 211 -26.23 8.86 -4.09
C CYS A 211 -27.03 9.98 -3.39
N ASN A 212 -26.87 10.12 -2.07
CA ASN A 212 -27.55 11.17 -1.29
C ASN A 212 -27.16 12.58 -1.76
N LYS A 213 -25.88 12.79 -2.10
CA LYS A 213 -25.40 14.09 -2.60
C LYS A 213 -25.97 14.44 -3.98
N ALA A 214 -26.26 13.44 -4.80
CA ALA A 214 -26.85 13.62 -6.12
C ALA A 214 -28.38 13.76 -6.08
N GLU A 215 -28.98 13.91 -4.89
CA GLU A 215 -30.44 13.98 -4.67
C GLU A 215 -31.22 12.77 -5.22
N LEU A 216 -30.50 11.68 -5.46
CA LEU A 216 -31.03 10.42 -5.95
C LEU A 216 -31.40 9.57 -4.74
N ASN A 217 -32.63 9.72 -4.24
CA ASN A 217 -33.24 8.90 -3.17
C ASN A 217 -33.51 7.45 -3.65
N ILE A 218 -32.50 6.76 -4.20
CA ILE A 218 -32.64 5.41 -4.76
C ILE A 218 -32.61 4.34 -3.64
N PHE A 219 -32.29 4.72 -2.40
CA PHE A 219 -32.26 3.82 -1.25
C PHE A 219 -33.40 4.04 -0.24
N ALA A 220 -34.41 4.85 -0.58
CA ALA A 220 -35.61 5.03 0.24
C ALA A 220 -36.57 3.84 0.09
#